data_AF-A0A2S9ICH8-F1
#
_entry.id   AF-A0A2S9ICH8-F1
#
_cell.length_a   1.000
_cell.length_b   1.000
_cell.length_c   1.000
_cell.angle_alpha   90.00
_cell.angle_beta   90.00
_cell.angle_gamma   90.00
#
_symmetry.space_group_name_H-M   'P 1'
#
loop_
_entity.id
_entity.type
_entity.pdbx_description
1 polymer ?
#
loop_
_entity_poly.entity_id
_entity_poly.type
_entity_poly.pdbx_seq_one_letter_code
_entity_poly.pdbx_strand_id
1 'polypeptide(L)'
;MPDIRMTQRVIQIHLASWRFFSALALPPLLLALLLFGSYQSALLLLLFLLTQYYCWRLWLDERLFQLVNSEDDLAAFDAGMARLWAVKPGATRSLEDRWLGARRILHRAICALICLWLVAIFSTLWMI
;
A
#
# COMPACT_ATOMS: atom_id res chain seq x y z
N MET A 1 13.47 -26.56 -4.36
CA MET A 1 13.00 -25.37 -3.63
C MET A 1 12.69 -24.30 -4.67
N PRO A 2 11.51 -23.66 -4.67
CA PRO A 2 11.28 -22.51 -5.53
C PRO A 2 12.38 -21.47 -5.27
N ASP A 3 12.89 -20.85 -6.34
CA ASP A 3 13.97 -19.88 -6.25
C ASP A 3 13.48 -18.65 -5.47
N ILE A 4 13.86 -18.56 -4.19
CA ILE A 4 13.46 -17.52 -3.24
C ILE A 4 13.71 -16.12 -3.82
N ARG A 5 14.76 -15.96 -4.64
CA ARG A 5 15.09 -14.70 -5.31
C ARG A 5 14.07 -14.33 -6.39
N MET A 6 13.56 -15.31 -7.14
CA MET A 6 12.52 -15.08 -8.15
C MET A 6 11.19 -14.72 -7.51
N THR A 7 10.79 -15.40 -6.43
CA THR A 7 9.57 -15.05 -5.68
C THR A 7 9.65 -13.63 -5.10
N GLN A 8 10.80 -13.23 -4.55
CA GLN A 8 11.02 -11.89 -4.03
C GLN A 8 10.92 -10.81 -5.11
N ARG A 9 11.49 -11.05 -6.31
CA ARG A 9 11.36 -10.12 -7.46
C ARG A 9 9.93 -9.95 -7.92
N VAL A 10 9.16 -11.05 -8.03
CA VAL A 10 7.74 -11.00 -8.41
C VAL A 10 6.97 -10.15 -7.41
N ILE A 11 7.21 -10.34 -6.11
CA ILE A 11 6.57 -9.56 -5.05
C ILE A 11 6.94 -8.08 -5.15
N GLN A 12 8.21 -7.74 -5.35
CA GLN A 12 8.64 -6.34 -5.52
C GLN A 12 7.93 -5.65 -6.69
N ILE A 13 7.81 -6.33 -7.84
CA ILE A 13 7.08 -5.80 -9.01
C ILE A 13 5.62 -5.52 -8.65
N HIS A 14 4.96 -6.43 -7.93
CA HIS A 14 3.58 -6.21 -7.50
C HIS A 14 3.45 -5.06 -6.50
N LEU A 15 4.41 -4.88 -5.59
CA LEU A 15 4.40 -3.76 -4.65
C LEU A 15 4.58 -2.42 -5.37
N ALA A 16 5.38 -2.35 -6.43
CA ALA A 16 5.55 -1.17 -7.28
C ALA A 16 4.23 -0.69 -7.95
N SER A 17 3.16 -1.49 -7.87
CA SER A 17 1.82 -1.10 -8.34
C SER A 17 1.24 0.10 -7.60
N TRP A 18 1.82 0.52 -6.46
CA TRP A 18 1.41 1.71 -5.72
C TRP A 18 1.36 2.98 -6.58
N ARG A 19 2.24 3.09 -7.60
CA ARG A 19 2.26 4.22 -8.54
C ARG A 19 0.97 4.31 -9.33
N PHE A 20 0.49 3.17 -9.82
CA PHE A 20 -0.75 3.07 -10.57
C PHE A 20 -1.96 3.34 -9.67
N PHE A 21 -1.97 2.79 -8.46
CA PHE A 21 -3.07 3.06 -7.51
C PHE A 21 -3.15 4.53 -7.11
N SER A 22 -2.02 5.18 -6.86
CA SER A 22 -1.97 6.60 -6.54
C SER A 22 -2.44 7.47 -7.72
N ALA A 23 -2.01 7.14 -8.94
CA ALA A 23 -2.47 7.84 -10.15
C ALA A 23 -3.98 7.63 -10.40
N LEU A 24 -4.48 6.39 -10.21
CA LEU A 24 -5.89 6.05 -10.42
C LEU A 24 -6.80 6.62 -9.32
N ALA A 25 -6.25 7.09 -8.20
CA ALA A 25 -6.99 7.78 -7.16
C ALA A 25 -7.21 9.28 -7.46
N LEU A 26 -6.52 9.85 -8.47
CA LEU A 26 -6.64 11.27 -8.83
C LEU A 26 -8.01 11.66 -9.40
N PRO A 27 -8.67 10.89 -10.28
CA PRO A 27 -10.00 11.27 -10.77
C PRO A 27 -11.07 11.35 -9.66
N PRO A 28 -11.18 10.37 -8.74
CA PRO A 28 -12.05 10.50 -7.57
C PRO A 28 -11.71 11.69 -6.66
N LEU A 29 -10.43 12.06 -6.53
CA LEU A 29 -10.02 13.27 -5.81
C LEU A 29 -10.54 14.54 -6.50
N LEU A 30 -10.39 14.63 -7.82
CA LEU A 30 -10.91 15.76 -8.58
C LEU A 30 -12.42 15.89 -8.39
N LEU A 31 -13.16 14.78 -8.46
CA LEU A 31 -14.59 14.77 -8.18
C LEU A 31 -14.91 15.26 -6.76
N ALA A 32 -14.13 14.82 -5.76
CA ALA A 32 -14.31 15.28 -4.38
C ALA A 32 -14.16 16.80 -4.24
N LEU A 33 -13.22 17.40 -4.99
CA LEU A 33 -13.01 18.85 -5.02
C LEU A 33 -14.14 19.59 -5.76
N LEU A 34 -14.70 18.99 -6.82
CA LEU A 34 -15.86 19.56 -7.52
C LEU A 34 -17.13 19.53 -6.67
N LEU A 35 -17.28 18.50 -5.82
CA LEU A 35 -18.41 18.32 -4.91
C LEU A 35 -18.19 18.96 -3.54
N PHE A 36 -17.22 19.88 -3.41
CA PHE A 36 -16.80 20.42 -2.11
C PHE A 36 -17.96 20.99 -1.30
N GLY A 37 -18.02 20.64 -0.01
CA GLY A 37 -19.11 21.01 0.90
C GLY A 37 -20.26 20.00 0.98
N SER A 38 -20.29 18.99 0.10
CA SER A 38 -21.24 17.87 0.19
C SER A 38 -20.75 16.75 1.11
N TYR A 39 -21.69 15.95 1.64
CA TYR A 39 -21.36 14.71 2.35
C TYR A 39 -20.56 13.72 1.47
N GLN A 40 -20.87 13.66 0.17
CA GLN A 40 -20.17 12.80 -0.78
C GLN A 40 -18.69 13.18 -0.91
N SER A 41 -18.38 14.48 -0.93
CA SER A 41 -16.99 14.97 -0.96
C SER A 41 -16.20 14.54 0.28
N ALA A 42 -16.78 14.66 1.48
CA ALA A 42 -16.13 14.20 2.71
C ALA A 42 -15.80 12.70 2.68
N LEU A 43 -16.73 11.87 2.19
CA LEU A 43 -16.52 10.43 2.06
C LEU A 43 -15.43 10.09 1.02
N LEU A 44 -15.43 10.77 -0.13
CA LEU A 44 -14.41 10.61 -1.17
C LEU A 44 -13.01 11.01 -0.66
N LEU A 45 -12.90 12.11 0.08
CA LEU A 45 -11.63 12.56 0.66
C LEU A 45 -11.11 11.56 1.69
N LEU A 46 -11.99 11.01 2.55
CA LEU A 46 -11.60 9.98 3.52
C LEU A 46 -11.06 8.72 2.82
N LEU A 47 -11.76 8.23 1.80
CA LEU A 47 -11.35 7.06 1.02
C LEU A 47 -10.09 7.32 0.19
N PHE A 48 -9.89 8.54 -0.30
CA PHE A 48 -8.68 8.96 -0.97
C PHE A 48 -7.49 8.91 -0.01
N LEU A 49 -7.60 9.49 1.18
CA LEU A 49 -6.55 9.45 2.20
C LEU A 49 -6.22 8.02 2.61
N LEU A 50 -7.24 7.16 2.77
CA LEU A 50 -7.04 5.75 3.07
C LEU A 50 -6.29 5.01 1.95
N THR A 51 -6.66 5.27 0.69
CA THR A 51 -5.98 4.71 -0.48
C THR A 51 -4.53 5.19 -0.55
N GLN A 52 -4.26 6.48 -0.31
CA GLN A 52 -2.90 7.03 -0.29
C GLN A 52 -2.06 6.48 0.87
N TYR A 53 -2.65 6.26 2.04
CA TYR A 53 -1.97 5.60 3.15
C TYR A 53 -1.49 4.20 2.76
N TYR A 54 -2.33 3.40 2.10
CA TYR A 54 -1.91 2.09 1.62
C TYR A 54 -0.89 2.16 0.49
N CYS A 55 -0.97 3.15 -0.41
CA CYS A 55 0.04 3.36 -1.46
C CYS A 55 1.40 3.71 -0.85
N TRP A 56 1.43 4.61 0.14
CA TRP A 56 2.65 4.93 0.88
C TRP A 56 3.22 3.70 1.57
N ARG A 57 2.37 2.86 2.17
CA ARG A 57 2.82 1.63 2.82
C ARG A 57 3.42 0.64 1.83
N LEU A 58 2.81 0.47 0.64
CA LEU A 58 3.34 -0.36 -0.43
C LEU A 58 4.68 0.16 -0.96
N TRP A 59 4.82 1.47 -1.13
CA TRP A 59 6.10 2.10 -1.50
C TRP A 59 7.20 1.84 -0.46
N LEU A 60 6.87 1.96 0.82
CA LEU A 60 7.81 1.68 1.90
C LEU A 60 8.24 0.20 1.87
N ASP A 61 7.27 -0.70 1.79
CA ASP A 61 7.52 -2.14 1.76
C ASP A 61 8.36 -2.52 0.52
N GLU A 62 8.13 -1.91 -0.66
CA GLU A 62 8.94 -2.11 -1.87
C GLU A 62 10.42 -1.82 -1.62
N ARG A 63 10.73 -0.66 -1.01
CA ARG A 63 12.12 -0.24 -0.74
C ARG A 63 12.77 -1.08 0.35
N LEU A 64 12.01 -1.49 1.37
CA LEU A 64 12.52 -2.39 2.41
C LEU A 64 12.86 -3.77 1.81
N PHE A 65 12.04 -4.30 0.92
CA PHE A 65 12.36 -5.56 0.23
C PHE A 65 13.54 -5.44 -0.75
N GLN A 66 13.77 -4.26 -1.34
CA GLN A 66 14.98 -4.02 -2.12
C GLN A 66 16.23 -4.05 -1.23
N LEU A 67 16.19 -3.38 -0.07
CA LEU A 67 17.29 -3.36 0.88
C LEU A 67 17.63 -4.77 1.41
N VAL A 68 16.61 -5.55 1.77
CA VAL A 68 16.77 -6.95 2.20
C VAL A 68 17.31 -7.85 1.08
N ASN A 69 17.11 -7.50 -0.19
CA ASN A 69 17.69 -8.25 -1.30
C ASN A 69 19.16 -7.89 -1.57
N SER A 70 19.60 -6.71 -1.09
CA SER A 70 20.95 -6.19 -1.29
C SER A 70 21.88 -6.54 -0.12
N GLU A 71 21.35 -6.65 1.09
CA GLU A 71 22.08 -7.06 2.29
C GLU A 71 21.67 -8.48 2.69
N ASP A 72 22.60 -9.43 2.63
CA ASP A 72 22.38 -10.82 3.06
C ASP A 72 22.20 -10.97 4.59
N ASP A 73 22.34 -9.88 5.36
CA ASP A 73 22.20 -9.87 6.82
C ASP A 73 20.82 -9.38 7.29
N LEU A 74 19.88 -10.31 7.38
CA LEU A 74 18.54 -10.07 7.91
C LEU A 74 18.54 -9.59 9.38
N ALA A 75 19.57 -9.92 10.16
CA ALA A 75 19.65 -9.55 11.58
C ALA A 75 20.02 -8.07 11.73
N ALA A 76 20.92 -7.55 10.88
CA ALA A 76 21.23 -6.13 10.81
C ALA A 76 20.01 -5.28 10.40
N PHE A 77 19.23 -5.77 9.42
CA PHE A 77 17.97 -5.13 9.02
C PHE A 77 16.95 -5.07 10.18
N ASP A 78 16.77 -6.19 10.90
CA ASP A 78 15.83 -6.25 12.02
C ASP A 78 16.27 -5.36 13.20
N ALA A 79 17.57 -5.24 13.45
CA ALA A 79 18.12 -4.31 14.43
C ALA A 79 17.86 -2.85 14.06
N GLY A 80 18.01 -2.49 12.77
CA GLY A 80 17.67 -1.16 12.26
C GLY A 80 16.19 -0.84 12.43
N MET A 81 15.31 -1.77 12.09
CA MET A 81 13.86 -1.63 12.28
C MET A 81 13.45 -1.52 13.75
N ALA A 82 14.05 -2.31 14.64
CA ALA A 82 13.80 -2.24 16.07
C ALA A 82 14.17 -0.87 16.65
N ARG A 83 15.27 -0.27 16.17
CA ARG A 83 15.69 1.08 16.57
C ARG A 83 14.77 2.18 16.06
N LEU A 84 14.26 2.05 14.83
CA LEU A 84 13.35 3.04 14.24
C LEU A 84 11.97 3.06 14.93
N TRP A 85 11.45 1.89 15.31
CA TRP A 85 10.10 1.75 15.86
C TRP A 85 10.05 1.57 17.38
N ALA A 86 11.19 1.58 18.06
CA ALA A 86 11.32 1.27 19.49
C ALA A 86 10.64 -0.05 19.91
N VAL A 87 10.53 -1.00 18.96
CA VAL A 87 9.93 -2.31 19.20
C VAL A 87 11.04 -3.24 19.69
N LYS A 88 10.74 -4.04 20.73
CA LYS A 88 11.68 -5.07 21.19
C LYS A 88 12.06 -5.96 20.01
N PRO A 89 13.35 -6.29 19.81
CA PRO A 89 13.75 -7.23 18.77
C PRO A 89 13.03 -8.57 19.05
N GLY A 90 11.97 -8.81 18.28
CA GLY A 90 11.22 -10.06 18.33
C GLY A 90 11.98 -11.16 17.59
N ALA A 91 11.43 -12.38 17.61
CA ALA A 91 11.95 -13.47 16.78
C ALA A 91 12.09 -13.01 15.31
N THR A 92 13.25 -13.28 14.71
CA THR A 92 13.55 -13.01 13.31
C THR A 92 12.44 -13.61 12.44
N ARG A 93 11.60 -12.76 11.86
CA ARG A 93 10.50 -13.20 11.00
C ARG A 93 11.07 -13.68 9.68
N SER A 94 10.62 -14.86 9.25
CA SER A 94 10.96 -15.43 7.95
C SER A 94 10.57 -14.48 6.81
N LEU A 95 11.23 -14.60 5.66
CA LEU A 95 10.84 -13.86 4.45
C LEU A 95 9.40 -14.17 4.04
N GLU A 96 8.92 -15.40 4.24
CA GLU A 96 7.56 -15.83 3.93
C GLU A 96 6.50 -15.09 4.77
N ASP A 97 6.76 -14.89 6.07
CA ASP A 97 5.86 -14.11 6.94
C ASP A 97 5.76 -12.65 6.50
N ARG A 98 6.88 -12.08 6.05
CA ARG A 98 6.92 -10.71 5.51
C ARG A 98 6.13 -10.60 4.21
N TRP A 99 6.21 -11.60 3.34
CA TRP A 99 5.45 -11.67 2.10
C TRP A 99 3.95 -11.74 2.34
N LEU A 100 3.50 -12.55 3.30
CA LEU A 100 2.09 -12.62 3.70
C LEU A 100 1.57 -11.27 4.18
N GLY A 101 2.39 -10.54 4.96
CA GLY A 101 2.07 -9.19 5.41
C GLY A 101 1.90 -8.21 4.25
N ALA A 102 2.87 -8.15 3.34
CA ALA A 102 2.84 -7.26 2.18
C ALA A 102 1.67 -7.59 1.24
N ARG A 103 1.38 -8.88 1.02
CA ARG A 103 0.23 -9.32 0.23
C ARG A 103 -1.10 -8.86 0.83
N ARG A 104 -1.27 -8.90 2.16
CA ARG A 104 -2.48 -8.38 2.82
C ARG A 104 -2.63 -6.88 2.60
N ILE A 105 -1.54 -6.12 2.70
CA ILE A 105 -1.54 -4.67 2.46
C ILE A 105 -1.92 -4.37 1.01
N LEU A 106 -1.39 -5.13 0.05
CA LEU A 106 -1.76 -5.01 -1.37
C LEU A 106 -3.25 -5.21 -1.59
N HIS A 107 -3.84 -6.26 -1.01
CA HIS A 107 -5.29 -6.50 -1.12
C HIS A 107 -6.11 -5.36 -0.47
N ARG A 108 -5.67 -4.85 0.67
CA ARG A 108 -6.32 -3.70 1.32
C ARG A 108 -6.24 -2.43 0.46
N ALA A 109 -5.11 -2.20 -0.22
CA ALA A 109 -4.96 -1.09 -1.16
C ALA A 109 -5.95 -1.22 -2.33
N ILE A 110 -6.07 -2.42 -2.91
CA ILE A 110 -7.02 -2.71 -3.99
C ILE A 110 -8.46 -2.50 -3.51
N CYS A 111 -8.83 -3.05 -2.36
CA CYS A 111 -10.17 -2.86 -1.80
C CYS A 111 -10.48 -1.38 -1.55
N ALA A 112 -9.55 -0.62 -0.96
CA ALA A 112 -9.72 0.81 -0.72
C ALA A 112 -9.93 1.60 -2.03
N LEU A 113 -9.13 1.29 -3.07
CA LEU A 113 -9.26 1.89 -4.39
C LEU A 113 -10.60 1.55 -5.06
N ILE A 114 -11.04 0.29 -4.97
CA ILE A 114 -12.35 -0.13 -5.49
C ILE A 114 -13.48 0.63 -4.77
N CYS A 115 -13.45 0.70 -3.44
CA CYS A 115 -14.43 1.45 -2.67
C CYS A 115 -14.45 2.93 -3.06
N LEU A 116 -13.28 3.55 -3.24
CA LEU A 116 -13.16 4.94 -3.70
C LEU A 116 -13.84 5.14 -5.06
N TRP A 117 -13.61 4.23 -6.01
CA TRP A 117 -14.23 4.29 -7.34
C TRP A 117 -15.73 4.05 -7.31
N LEU A 118 -16.21 3.09 -6.52
CA LEU A 118 -17.65 2.83 -6.37
C LEU A 118 -18.38 4.07 -5.83
N VAL A 119 -17.83 4.73 -4.81
CA VAL A 119 -18.41 5.97 -4.27
C VAL A 119 -18.35 7.10 -5.31
N ALA A 120 -17.26 7.21 -6.08
CA ALA A 120 -17.14 8.22 -7.12
C ALA A 120 -18.21 8.03 -8.22
N ILE A 121 -18.36 6.80 -8.74
CA ILE A 121 -19.36 6.47 -9.76
C ILE A 121 -20.78 6.75 -9.23
N PHE A 122 -21.09 6.28 -8.03
CA PHE A 122 -22.38 6.52 -7.39
C PHE A 122 -22.67 8.03 -7.23
N SER A 123 -21.67 8.81 -6.80
CA SER A 123 -21.82 10.26 -6.65
C SER A 123 -22.11 10.94 -7.99
N THR A 124 -21.47 10.50 -9.08
CA THR A 124 -21.76 11.04 -10.43
C THR A 124 -23.15 10.65 -10.93
N LEU A 125 -23.61 9.42 -10.67
CA LEU A 125 -24.93 8.96 -11.11
C LEU A 125 -26.08 9.64 -10.35
N TRP A 126 -25.89 10.01 -9.10
CA TRP A 126 -26.87 10.78 -8.32
C TRP A 126 -26.91 12.27 -8.68
N MET A 127 -25.87 12.77 -9.35
CA MET A 127 -25.76 14.17 -9.76
C MET A 127 -26.42 14.44 -11.13
N ILE A 128 -26.66 13.38 -11.93
CA ILE A 128 -27.36 13.41 -13.23
C ILE A 128 -28.84 13.09 -12.98
#